data_AF-A0A963P574-F1
#
_entry.id   AF-A0A963P574-F1
#
_cell.length_a   1.000
_cell.length_b   1.000
_cell.length_c   1.000
_cell.angle_alpha   90.00
_cell.angle_beta   90.00
_cell.angle_gamma   90.00
#
_symmetry.space_group_name_H-M   'P 1'
#
loop_
_entity.id
_entity.type
_entity.pdbx_description
1 polymer ?
#
loop_
_entity_poly.entity_id
_entity_poly.type
_entity_poly.pdbx_seq_one_letter_code
_entity_poly.pdbx_strand_id
1 'polypeptide(L)' 'RLMTPAQQQTLFDNTARALGDAGDAVKQRHVANCSLADPAYGAGVAAALARLQAARA' A
#
# COMPACT_ATOMS: atom_id res chain seq x y z
N ARG A 1 15.89 -5.23 -7.25
CA ARG A 1 15.31 -4.32 -6.22
C ARG A 1 16.42 -3.84 -5.29
N LEU A 2 16.39 -2.57 -4.87
CA LEU A 2 17.45 -1.95 -4.05
C LEU A 2 17.09 -1.76 -2.56
N MET A 3 15.79 -1.79 -2.23
CA MET A 3 15.33 -1.61 -0.86
C MET A 3 15.44 -2.90 -0.05
N THR A 4 15.89 -2.79 1.20
CA THR A 4 15.82 -3.87 2.19
C THR A 4 14.36 -4.21 2.53
N PRO A 5 14.08 -5.40 3.10
CA PRO A 5 12.72 -5.75 3.52
C PRO A 5 12.09 -4.71 4.47
N ALA A 6 12.86 -4.16 5.41
CA ALA A 6 12.38 -3.12 6.32
C ALA A 6 12.05 -1.80 5.60
N GLN A 7 12.86 -1.41 4.60
CA GLN A 7 12.57 -0.24 3.77
C GLN A 7 11.33 -0.44 2.91
N GLN A 8 11.14 -1.64 2.35
CA GLN A 8 9.92 -1.99 1.61
C GLN A 8 8.69 -1.91 2.50
N GLN A 9 8.76 -2.46 3.72
CA GLN A 9 7.66 -2.36 4.68
C GLN A 9 7.32 -0.90 5.02
N THR A 10 8.35 -0.07 5.24
CA THR A 10 8.18 1.36 5.48
C THR A 10 7.51 2.06 4.29
N LEU A 11 7.92 1.72 3.06
CA LEU A 11 7.28 2.23 1.83
C LEU A 11 5.80 1.86 1.80
N PHE A 12 5.44 0.60 2.05
CA PHE A 12 4.06 0.13 1.99
C PHE A 12 3.17 0.84 3.02
N ASP A 13 3.66 0.96 4.25
CA ASP A 13 2.94 1.61 5.34
C ASP A 13 2.76 3.11 5.08
N ASN A 14 3.78 3.78 4.56
CA ASN A 14 3.72 5.20 4.19
C ASN A 14 2.73 5.43 3.03
N THR A 15 2.78 4.61 1.98
CA THR A 15 1.85 4.71 0.85
C THR A 15 0.41 4.52 1.30
N ALA A 16 0.13 3.52 2.14
CA ALA A 16 -1.22 3.29 2.66
C ALA A 16 -1.71 4.45 3.53
N ARG A 17 -0.86 5.02 4.40
CA ARG A 17 -1.21 6.22 5.19
C ARG A 17 -1.46 7.44 4.31
N ALA A 18 -0.65 7.65 3.27
CA ALA A 18 -0.79 8.78 2.35
C ALA A 18 -2.10 8.71 1.54
N LEU A 19 -2.59 7.51 1.23
CA LEU A 19 -3.89 7.32 0.62
C LEU A 19 -5.06 7.69 1.55
N GLY A 20 -4.84 7.69 2.87
CA GLY A 20 -5.72 8.28 3.88
C GLY A 20 -7.21 8.05 3.64
N ASP A 21 -7.94 9.14 3.49
CA ASP A 21 -9.40 9.16 3.34
C ASP A 21 -9.83 9.20 1.86
N ALA A 22 -8.90 8.93 0.92
CA ALA A 22 -9.26 8.76 -0.48
C ALA A 22 -10.33 7.67 -0.64
N GLY A 23 -11.21 7.84 -1.62
CA GLY A 23 -12.24 6.86 -1.94
C GLY A 23 -11.65 5.51 -2.36
N ASP A 24 -12.42 4.44 -2.17
CA ASP A 24 -11.95 3.06 -2.40
C ASP A 24 -11.49 2.83 -3.84
N ALA A 25 -12.16 3.42 -4.83
CA ALA A 25 -11.75 3.33 -6.24
C ALA A 25 -10.35 3.91 -6.49
N VAL A 26 -9.98 5.00 -5.79
CA VAL A 26 -8.65 5.62 -5.89
C VAL A 26 -7.61 4.72 -5.25
N LYS A 27 -7.91 4.19 -4.06
CA LYS A 27 -7.04 3.23 -3.34
C LYS A 27 -6.77 1.98 -4.19
N GLN A 28 -7.83 1.40 -4.77
CA GLN A 28 -7.71 0.23 -5.65
C GLN A 28 -6.90 0.53 -6.91
N ARG A 29 -7.11 1.70 -7.54
CA ARG A 29 -6.32 2.12 -8.70
C ARG A 29 -4.84 2.26 -8.33
N HIS A 30 -4.53 2.84 -7.18
CA HIS A 30 -3.15 2.99 -6.72
C HIS A 30 -2.48 1.63 -6.48
N VAL A 31 -3.16 0.70 -5.81
CA VAL A 31 -2.70 -0.68 -5.64
C VAL A 31 -2.42 -1.34 -6.98
N ALA A 32 -3.33 -1.22 -7.96
CA ALA A 32 -3.14 -1.79 -9.28
C ALA A 32 -1.89 -1.21 -9.99
N ASN A 33 -1.67 0.11 -9.91
CA ASN A 33 -0.49 0.75 -10.46
C ASN A 33 0.80 0.29 -9.76
N CYS A 34 0.77 0.15 -8.43
CA CYS A 34 1.87 -0.41 -7.66
C CYS A 34 2.18 -1.86 -8.10
N SER A 35 1.17 -2.68 -8.33
CA SER A 35 1.33 -4.06 -8.83
C SER A 35 1.96 -4.12 -10.23
N LEU A 36 1.64 -3.16 -11.10
CA LEU A 36 2.26 -3.05 -12.43
C LEU A 36 3.74 -2.70 -12.35
N ALA A 37 4.12 -1.84 -11.40
CA ALA A 37 5.54 -1.52 -11.16
C ALA A 37 6.26 -2.73 -10.56
N ASP A 38 5.63 -3.39 -9.59
CA ASP A 38 6.13 -4.60 -8.96
C ASP A 38 5.00 -5.35 -8.19
N PRO A 39 4.81 -6.66 -8.40
CA PRO A 39 3.74 -7.41 -7.74
C PRO A 39 3.76 -7.37 -6.20
N ALA A 40 4.96 -7.39 -5.60
CA ALA A 40 5.08 -7.33 -4.15
C ALA A 40 4.82 -5.91 -3.61
N TYR A 41 5.08 -4.88 -4.41
CA TYR A 41 4.74 -3.51 -4.02
C TYR A 41 3.22 -3.35 -3.91
N GLY A 42 2.47 -3.76 -4.94
CA GLY A 42 1.01 -3.71 -4.91
C GLY A 42 0.42 -4.56 -3.77
N ALA A 43 0.91 -5.79 -3.59
CA ALA A 43 0.47 -6.65 -2.49
C ALA A 43 0.75 -6.04 -1.11
N GLY A 44 1.94 -5.44 -0.93
CA GLY A 44 2.33 -4.77 0.31
C GLY A 44 1.45 -3.58 0.65
N VAL A 45 1.15 -2.72 -0.33
CA VAL A 45 0.25 -1.57 -0.15
C VAL A 45 -1.17 -2.02 0.17
N ALA A 46 -1.68 -3.06 -0.52
CA ALA A 46 -3.00 -3.62 -0.25
C ALA A 46 -3.11 -4.15 1.19
N ALA A 47 -2.11 -4.90 1.66
CA ALA A 47 -2.07 -5.40 3.03
C ALA A 47 -1.97 -4.26 4.06
N ALA A 48 -1.20 -3.22 3.78
CA ALA A 48 -1.10 -2.06 4.65
C ALA A 48 -2.42 -1.27 4.75
N LEU A 49 -3.15 -1.10 3.63
CA LEU A 49 -4.49 -0.50 3.62
C LEU A 49 -5.48 -1.30 4.46
N ALA A 50 -5.50 -2.63 4.30
CA ALA A 50 -6.41 -3.51 5.05
C ALA A 50 -6.13 -3.43 6.57
N ARG A 51 -4.86 -3.43 6.98
CA ARG A 51 -4.48 -3.26 8.39
C ARG A 51 -4.91 -1.90 8.95
N LEU A 52 -4.77 -0.82 8.18
CA LEU A 52 -5.22 0.51 8.61
C LEU A 52 -6.74 0.62 8.73
N GLN A 53 -7.49 0.00 7.82
CA GLN A 53 -8.95 -0.05 7.88
C GLN A 53 -9.42 -0.84 9.11
N ALA A 54 -8.80 -2.00 9.37
CA ALA A 54 -9.11 -2.81 10.55
C ALA A 54 -8.80 -2.08 11.87
N ALA A 55 -7.75 -1.26 11.92
CA ALA A 55 -7.39 -0.47 13.10
C ALA A 55 -8.28 0.76 13.35
N ARG A 56 -9.12 1.15 12.37
CA ARG A 56 -10.07 2.27 12.46
C ARG A 56 -11.49 1.82 12.82
N ALA A 57 -11.77 0.52 12.78
CA ALA A 57 -13.05 -0.08 13.16
C ALA A 57 -13.09 -0.39 14.66
#